data_AF-A0AAN5R7E9-F1
#
_entry.id   AF-A0AAN5R7E9-F1
#
_cell.length_a   1.000
_cell.length_b   1.000
_cell.length_c   1.000
_cell.angle_alpha   90.00
_cell.angle_beta   90.00
_cell.angle_gamma   90.00
#
_symmetry.space_group_name_H-M   'P 1'
#
loop_
_entity.id
_entity.type
_entity.pdbx_description
1 polymer ?
#
loop_
_entity_poly.entity_id
_entity_poly.type
_entity_poly.pdbx_seq_one_letter_code
_entity_poly.pdbx_strand_id
1 'polypeptide(L)'
;MPVSYRVTPLLPLLLLLAGLPARALQGNTAFSEKQAALPDLGIAPQVDDDARHFAEVAKKFGEASMSDNGLTTGEQARMLAIGKLGNELSHQLENWLSPWGNANVNLRVDKEGNFTGSQGNWFIPLQDNGDYLTWNQYSVTQRENDLVGNIGLGQRWRRGDWLLGYNSFYDKVLGEHMARGSIGAEAWGEYLRLSANYYHPVGSWQHGDSLTQEQRMANGYDVTAQARLPFYQHINTSVSVEQYFGDSVDLFHSGTGYRNPVAVSVGLNYTPVPLVTMTAKHKQGESGLSQNNVGLNLNYRFGVPLKQQLAADEVAVSRSLRGSRYDSPERDNLPVVEYRQRKSLSVYLATPPWDLQPGETVQLKLQIRSLHGIKSLKWQGDTQSLSLTSPVDTNSPDGWSVILPAWSSEPGATNLWHLSVVVEDKTGQRVSSNEIALALTEPLVKFSADGVTWRDTP
;
A
#
# COMPACT_ATOMS: atom_id res chain seq x y z
N MET A 1 11.43 -39.26 29.09
CA MET A 1 10.30 -38.34 29.31
C MET A 1 10.61 -37.05 28.54
N PRO A 2 9.72 -36.55 27.67
CA PRO A 2 10.00 -35.39 26.82
C PRO A 2 9.76 -34.08 27.58
N VAL A 3 10.66 -33.10 27.40
CA VAL A 3 10.47 -31.73 27.88
C VAL A 3 9.93 -30.90 26.72
N SER A 4 8.69 -30.41 26.85
CA SER A 4 8.01 -29.64 25.81
C SER A 4 8.40 -28.17 25.85
N TYR A 5 9.12 -27.68 24.83
CA TYR A 5 9.29 -26.25 24.61
C TYR A 5 8.02 -25.65 23.98
N ARG A 6 7.32 -24.79 24.73
CA ARG A 6 6.29 -23.91 24.17
C ARG A 6 6.95 -22.63 23.64
N VAL A 7 6.85 -22.40 22.34
CA VAL A 7 7.20 -21.11 21.72
C VAL A 7 5.93 -20.26 21.65
N THR A 8 5.94 -19.12 22.35
CA THR A 8 4.93 -18.06 22.19
C THR A 8 5.61 -16.81 21.65
N PRO A 9 5.24 -16.32 20.45
CA PRO A 9 5.80 -15.09 19.91
C PRO A 9 5.07 -13.87 20.51
N LEU A 10 5.81 -13.03 21.23
CA LEU A 10 5.37 -11.68 21.59
C LEU A 10 6.35 -10.69 20.99
N LEU A 11 5.95 -10.09 19.86
CA LEU A 11 6.52 -8.84 19.37
C LEU A 11 5.91 -7.69 20.17
N PRO A 12 6.73 -6.80 20.77
CA PRO A 12 6.35 -5.43 21.00
C PRO A 12 7.20 -4.48 20.14
N LEU A 13 6.55 -4.00 19.07
CA LEU A 13 6.56 -2.62 18.61
C LEU A 13 7.74 -1.73 19.08
N LEU A 14 8.75 -1.55 18.22
CA LEU A 14 9.86 -0.62 18.45
C LEU A 14 9.61 0.70 17.70
N LEU A 15 8.81 1.57 18.32
CA LEU A 15 8.44 2.89 17.81
C LEU A 15 8.41 3.89 18.97
N LEU A 16 9.58 4.43 19.34
CA LEU A 16 9.76 5.61 20.21
C LEU A 16 11.25 5.95 20.33
N LEU A 17 11.69 6.97 19.60
CA LEU A 17 12.95 7.69 19.86
C LEU A 17 12.65 9.20 19.95
N ALA A 18 12.17 9.61 21.13
CA ALA A 18 12.19 10.98 21.60
C ALA A 18 12.80 10.95 23.02
N GLY A 19 13.86 11.72 23.24
CA GLY A 19 14.83 11.45 24.31
C GLY A 19 14.39 11.85 25.73
N LEU A 20 14.90 11.12 26.71
CA LEU A 20 15.02 11.57 28.11
C LEU A 20 16.43 12.15 28.33
N PRO A 21 16.58 13.38 28.86
CA PRO A 21 17.90 13.93 29.17
C PRO A 21 18.39 13.45 30.56
N ALA A 22 19.64 12.98 30.62
CA ALA A 22 20.35 12.77 31.88
C ALA A 22 20.72 14.12 32.53
N ARG A 23 20.72 14.17 33.87
CA ARG A 23 20.90 15.41 34.67
C ARG A 23 22.17 15.34 35.52
N ALA A 24 23.06 16.34 35.38
CA ALA A 24 24.16 16.77 36.26
C ALA A 24 25.24 17.45 35.38
N LEU A 25 25.92 18.57 35.66
CA LEU A 25 25.93 19.69 36.64
C LEU A 25 26.45 20.93 35.83
N GLN A 26 26.65 22.17 36.27
CA GLN A 26 26.62 22.89 37.57
C GLN A 26 26.42 24.41 37.30
N GLY A 27 26.01 25.22 38.29
CA GLY A 27 26.27 26.68 38.29
C GLY A 27 25.04 27.61 38.31
N ASN A 28 24.98 28.50 39.31
CA ASN A 28 23.90 29.48 39.53
C ASN A 28 24.06 30.75 38.67
N THR A 29 22.94 31.39 38.28
CA THR A 29 22.60 32.78 38.67
C THR A 29 21.10 33.11 38.44
N ALA A 30 20.64 34.14 39.14
CA ALA A 30 19.26 34.50 39.46
C ALA A 30 18.32 34.95 38.31
N PHE A 31 17.02 34.77 38.60
CA PHE A 31 15.81 35.40 38.07
C PHE A 31 15.91 36.59 37.10
N SER A 32 15.18 36.50 35.98
CA SER A 32 14.28 37.56 35.50
C SER A 32 13.19 36.97 34.61
N GLU A 33 11.92 37.30 34.85
CA GLU A 33 10.81 36.88 33.99
C GLU A 33 10.80 37.69 32.68
N LYS A 34 10.85 36.98 31.56
CA LYS A 34 10.21 37.39 30.30
C LYS A 34 9.58 36.17 29.66
N GLN A 35 8.38 36.34 29.11
CA GLN A 35 7.70 35.32 28.32
C GLN A 35 8.54 35.02 27.08
N ALA A 36 9.32 33.94 27.15
CA ALA A 36 10.06 33.41 26.01
C ALA A 36 9.13 32.51 25.19
N ALA A 37 9.13 32.71 23.87
CA ALA A 37 8.58 31.74 22.95
C ALA A 37 9.24 30.36 23.15
N LEU A 38 8.54 29.31 22.74
CA LEU A 38 9.10 27.96 22.66
C LEU A 38 10.45 28.01 21.92
N PRO A 39 11.49 27.28 22.37
CA PRO A 39 12.78 27.27 21.70
C PRO A 39 12.59 26.71 20.29
N ASP A 40 12.84 27.56 19.29
CA ASP A 40 12.78 27.21 17.88
C ASP A 40 13.86 26.16 17.56
N LEU A 41 13.41 24.93 17.34
CA LEU A 41 14.25 23.83 16.85
C LEU A 41 14.43 24.04 15.34
N GLY A 42 15.42 24.87 14.99
CA GLY A 42 15.70 25.38 13.64
C GLY A 42 16.01 24.33 12.57
N ILE A 43 14.99 23.55 12.21
CA ILE A 43 14.95 22.56 11.12
C ILE A 43 13.86 22.95 10.10
N ALA A 44 12.87 23.74 10.52
CA ALA A 44 11.69 24.07 9.72
C ALA A 44 11.93 24.90 8.43
N PRO A 45 12.81 25.93 8.38
CA PRO A 45 12.85 26.82 7.22
C PRO A 45 13.29 26.15 5.92
N GLN A 46 14.38 25.36 5.97
CA GLN A 46 14.98 24.78 4.77
C GLN A 46 14.11 23.67 4.17
N VAL A 47 13.48 22.84 5.01
CA VAL A 47 12.61 21.74 4.54
C VAL A 47 11.34 22.28 3.86
N ASP A 48 10.77 23.39 4.34
CA ASP A 48 9.62 24.04 3.71
C ASP A 48 9.98 24.68 2.37
N ASP A 49 11.14 25.32 2.25
CA ASP A 49 11.60 25.92 0.99
C ASP A 49 11.98 24.84 -0.04
N ASP A 50 12.68 23.76 0.37
CA ASP A 50 12.95 22.57 -0.47
C ASP A 50 11.64 21.95 -1.00
N ALA A 51 10.64 21.77 -0.12
CA ALA A 51 9.35 21.20 -0.48
C ALA A 51 8.56 22.09 -1.45
N ARG A 52 8.62 23.42 -1.29
CA ARG A 52 8.01 24.38 -2.23
C ARG A 52 8.69 24.33 -3.60
N HIS A 53 10.02 24.34 -3.63
CA HIS A 53 10.75 24.28 -4.90
C HIS A 53 10.57 22.93 -5.61
N PHE A 54 10.55 21.81 -4.88
CA PHE A 54 10.17 20.52 -5.45
C PHE A 54 8.75 20.54 -5.99
N ALA A 55 7.78 21.12 -5.27
CA ALA A 55 6.40 21.24 -5.76
C ALA A 55 6.30 22.06 -7.06
N GLU A 56 7.09 23.12 -7.22
CA GLU A 56 7.17 23.87 -8.49
C GLU A 56 7.79 23.05 -9.63
N VAL A 57 8.87 22.30 -9.37
CA VAL A 57 9.51 21.45 -10.37
C VAL A 57 8.59 20.29 -10.77
N ALA A 58 7.98 19.63 -9.78
CA ALA A 58 6.98 18.58 -9.96
C ALA A 58 5.77 19.07 -10.77
N LYS A 59 5.27 20.27 -10.46
CA LYS A 59 4.18 20.92 -11.21
C LYS A 59 4.60 21.19 -12.66
N LYS A 60 5.74 21.84 -12.89
CA LYS A 60 6.25 22.12 -14.25
C LYS A 60 6.52 20.84 -15.04
N PHE A 61 6.96 19.77 -14.37
CA PHE A 61 7.16 18.45 -14.98
C PHE A 61 5.83 17.79 -15.36
N GLY A 62 4.83 17.81 -14.48
CA GLY A 62 3.48 17.33 -14.77
C GLY A 62 2.83 18.12 -15.91
N GLU A 63 2.85 19.46 -15.84
CA GLU A 63 2.36 20.35 -16.90
C GLU A 63 3.04 20.09 -18.25
N ALA A 64 4.36 19.91 -18.27
CA ALA A 64 5.09 19.60 -19.49
C ALA A 64 4.86 18.17 -20.01
N SER A 65 4.57 17.21 -19.12
CA SER A 65 4.20 15.83 -19.49
C SER A 65 2.74 15.69 -19.95
N MET A 66 1.88 16.67 -19.64
CA MET A 66 0.46 16.72 -20.04
C MET A 66 0.18 17.69 -21.20
N SER A 67 1.21 18.35 -21.72
CA SER A 67 1.11 19.38 -22.76
C SER A 67 0.90 18.77 -24.16
N ASP A 68 -0.35 18.46 -24.51
CA ASP A 68 -0.71 18.01 -25.86
C ASP A 68 -0.50 19.12 -26.92
N ASN A 69 0.68 19.10 -27.56
CA ASN A 69 1.08 20.03 -28.62
C ASN A 69 1.11 19.37 -30.01
N GLY A 70 0.41 18.25 -30.23
CA GLY A 70 0.27 17.61 -31.55
C GLY A 70 1.58 17.12 -32.20
N LEU A 71 2.67 17.05 -31.43
CA LEU A 71 4.00 16.57 -31.83
C LEU A 71 4.27 15.20 -31.20
N THR A 72 5.04 14.35 -31.89
CA THR A 72 5.24 12.96 -31.45
C THR A 72 5.99 12.89 -30.12
N THR A 73 5.71 11.86 -29.31
CA THR A 73 6.26 11.70 -27.95
C THR A 73 7.80 11.74 -27.89
N GLY A 74 8.47 11.30 -28.97
CA GLY A 74 9.94 11.37 -29.09
C GLY A 74 10.51 12.78 -29.29
N GLU A 75 9.72 13.73 -29.80
CA GLU A 75 10.14 15.13 -30.00
C GLU A 75 9.93 15.96 -28.73
N GLN A 76 8.85 15.68 -27.98
CA GLN A 76 8.60 16.28 -26.67
C GLN A 76 9.72 15.94 -25.67
N ALA A 77 10.16 14.67 -25.63
CA ALA A 77 11.29 14.23 -24.82
C ALA A 77 12.62 14.94 -25.19
N ARG A 78 12.86 15.20 -26.49
CA ARG A 78 14.05 15.94 -26.96
C ARG A 78 14.02 17.41 -26.54
N MET A 79 12.86 18.08 -26.59
CA MET A 79 12.75 19.47 -26.15
C MET A 79 12.95 19.62 -24.64
N LEU A 80 12.44 18.69 -23.82
CA LEU A 80 12.64 18.70 -22.37
C LEU A 80 14.08 18.37 -21.95
N ALA A 81 14.77 17.47 -22.65
CA ALA A 81 16.08 17.00 -22.21
C ALA A 81 17.25 17.96 -22.47
N ILE A 82 17.21 18.79 -23.53
CA ILE A 82 18.41 19.56 -23.98
C ILE A 82 18.10 21.02 -24.35
N GLY A 83 16.91 21.33 -24.89
CA GLY A 83 16.67 22.60 -25.62
C GLY A 83 16.67 23.89 -24.80
N LYS A 84 16.33 23.84 -23.50
CA LYS A 84 16.19 25.05 -22.64
C LYS A 84 17.18 25.16 -21.48
N LEU A 85 17.98 24.13 -21.21
CA LEU A 85 18.95 24.12 -20.10
C LEU A 85 20.37 24.56 -20.51
N GLY A 86 20.70 24.54 -21.80
CA GLY A 86 22.09 24.67 -22.27
C GLY A 86 22.68 26.09 -22.36
N ASN A 87 21.87 27.12 -22.61
CA ASN A 87 22.39 28.43 -23.04
C ASN A 87 22.23 29.59 -22.03
N GLU A 88 21.37 29.47 -21.01
CA GLU A 88 21.06 30.58 -20.08
C GLU A 88 21.53 30.33 -18.63
N LEU A 89 22.02 29.13 -18.30
CA LEU A 89 22.58 28.85 -16.97
C LEU A 89 24.05 29.30 -16.87
N SER A 90 24.21 30.57 -16.53
CA SER A 90 25.51 31.22 -16.29
C SER A 90 26.31 30.63 -15.11
N HIS A 91 27.63 30.80 -15.16
CA HIS A 91 28.63 30.38 -14.15
C HIS A 91 28.37 30.80 -12.68
N GLN A 92 27.35 31.63 -12.40
CA GLN A 92 26.96 32.00 -11.04
C GLN A 92 26.06 30.95 -10.35
N LEU A 93 25.37 30.08 -11.11
CA LEU A 93 24.48 29.06 -10.56
C LEU A 93 25.21 27.80 -10.07
N GLU A 94 26.42 27.55 -10.57
CA GLU A 94 27.21 26.34 -10.28
C GLU A 94 27.58 26.22 -8.79
N ASN A 95 27.86 27.36 -8.14
CA ASN A 95 28.11 27.42 -6.69
C ASN A 95 26.82 27.32 -5.85
N TRP A 96 25.68 27.84 -6.33
CA TRP A 96 24.40 27.83 -5.62
C TRP A 96 23.75 26.44 -5.61
N LEU A 97 23.88 25.69 -6.71
CA LEU A 97 23.31 24.35 -6.86
C LEU A 97 24.26 23.23 -6.42
N SER A 98 25.56 23.48 -6.24
CA SER A 98 26.51 22.44 -5.80
C SER A 98 26.13 21.68 -4.50
N PRO A 99 25.42 22.26 -3.51
CA PRO A 99 24.94 21.51 -2.34
C PRO A 99 23.74 20.59 -2.65
N TRP A 100 23.08 20.76 -3.81
CA TRP A 100 21.75 20.21 -4.09
C TRP A 100 21.81 18.78 -4.67
N GLY A 101 22.97 18.13 -4.60
CA GLY A 101 23.14 16.69 -4.83
C GLY A 101 22.99 16.23 -6.28
N ASN A 102 22.06 15.30 -6.51
CA ASN A 102 21.88 14.63 -7.80
C ASN A 102 20.42 14.68 -8.26
N ALA A 103 20.22 15.02 -9.54
CA ALA A 103 18.94 14.89 -10.23
C ALA A 103 18.97 13.72 -11.22
N ASN A 104 17.86 12.97 -11.29
CA ASN A 104 17.69 11.85 -12.19
C ASN A 104 16.40 12.01 -13.00
N VAL A 105 16.45 11.83 -14.32
CA VAL A 105 15.26 11.73 -15.18
C VAL A 105 15.30 10.40 -15.92
N ASN A 106 14.31 9.54 -15.66
CA ASN A 106 14.16 8.23 -16.30
C ASN A 106 12.93 8.25 -17.21
N LEU A 107 13.09 7.83 -18.46
CA LEU A 107 12.05 7.69 -19.48
C LEU A 107 11.94 6.20 -19.85
N ARG A 108 10.76 5.61 -19.73
CA ARG A 108 10.53 4.18 -19.96
C ARG A 108 9.71 3.94 -21.23
N VAL A 109 10.08 2.91 -21.98
CA VAL A 109 9.35 2.40 -23.14
C VAL A 109 9.15 0.89 -23.04
N ASP A 110 8.08 0.38 -23.65
CA ASP A 110 7.87 -1.05 -23.84
C ASP A 110 8.66 -1.60 -25.05
N LYS A 111 8.44 -2.86 -25.40
CA LYS A 111 9.07 -3.54 -26.56
C LYS A 111 8.45 -3.13 -27.91
N GLU A 112 7.25 -2.56 -27.90
CA GLU A 112 6.58 -1.97 -29.06
C GLU A 112 7.09 -0.54 -29.36
N GLY A 113 7.77 0.10 -28.40
CA GLY A 113 8.27 1.47 -28.49
C GLY A 113 7.30 2.52 -27.93
N ASN A 114 6.19 2.11 -27.31
CA ASN A 114 5.28 3.02 -26.64
C ASN A 114 5.89 3.53 -25.34
N PHE A 115 5.60 4.78 -25.00
CA PHE A 115 6.04 5.40 -23.77
C PHE A 115 5.21 4.89 -22.58
N THR A 116 5.86 4.26 -21.60
CA THR A 116 5.22 3.64 -20.42
C THR A 116 5.39 4.48 -19.14
N GLY A 117 5.86 5.72 -19.29
CA GLY A 117 5.95 6.70 -18.21
C GLY A 117 7.35 7.26 -17.97
N SER A 118 7.41 8.28 -17.13
CA SER A 118 8.63 8.98 -16.73
C SER A 118 8.77 9.05 -15.22
N GLN A 119 9.98 9.33 -14.75
CA GLN A 119 10.29 9.53 -13.35
C GLN A 119 11.35 10.61 -13.20
N GLY A 120 11.09 11.59 -12.35
CA GLY A 120 12.07 12.57 -11.88
C GLY A 120 12.40 12.30 -10.42
N ASN A 121 13.68 12.07 -10.09
CA ASN A 121 14.16 11.97 -8.72
C ASN A 121 15.13 13.11 -8.43
N TRP A 122 15.10 13.62 -7.20
CA TRP A 122 16.06 14.59 -6.70
C TRP A 122 16.56 14.13 -5.32
N PHE A 123 17.85 13.80 -5.26
CA PHE A 123 18.57 13.32 -4.07
C PHE A 123 19.41 14.46 -3.52
N ILE A 124 19.22 14.80 -2.25
CA ILE A 124 19.87 15.94 -1.59
C ILE A 124 20.69 15.44 -0.39
N PRO A 125 22.01 15.72 -0.32
CA PRO A 125 22.84 15.41 0.83
C PRO A 125 22.63 16.45 1.94
N LEU A 126 22.00 16.05 3.05
CA LEU A 126 21.74 16.93 4.20
C LEU A 126 22.97 17.10 5.10
N GLN A 127 23.73 16.02 5.28
CA GLN A 127 24.95 16.02 6.09
C GLN A 127 25.93 14.99 5.54
N ASP A 128 27.13 15.43 5.20
CA ASP A 128 28.20 14.58 4.68
C ASP A 128 29.53 14.89 5.37
N ASN A 129 30.19 13.87 5.91
CA ASN A 129 31.54 13.97 6.48
C ASN A 129 32.54 12.95 5.89
N GLY A 130 32.20 12.31 4.76
CA GLY A 130 33.01 11.29 4.07
C GLY A 130 32.81 9.85 4.55
N ASP A 131 32.65 9.66 5.87
CA ASP A 131 32.35 8.36 6.50
C ASP A 131 30.84 8.12 6.64
N TYR A 132 30.05 9.18 6.66
CA TYR A 132 28.61 9.17 6.90
C TYR A 132 27.90 10.17 5.97
N LEU A 133 26.68 9.85 5.58
CA LEU A 133 25.82 10.65 4.71
C LEU A 133 24.35 10.53 5.17
N THR A 134 23.77 11.60 5.72
CA THR A 134 22.30 11.78 5.79
C THR A 134 21.82 12.39 4.49
N TRP A 135 20.72 11.90 3.95
CA TRP A 135 20.13 12.42 2.72
C TRP A 135 18.60 12.36 2.75
N ASN A 136 17.96 13.27 2.06
CA ASN A 136 16.55 13.20 1.66
C ASN A 136 16.44 12.97 0.15
N GLN A 137 15.34 12.36 -0.27
CA GLN A 137 15.00 12.22 -1.68
C GLN A 137 13.54 12.58 -1.89
N TYR A 138 13.29 13.37 -2.93
CA TYR A 138 11.96 13.60 -3.48
C TYR A 138 11.89 12.96 -4.87
N SER A 139 10.76 12.36 -5.21
CA SER A 139 10.53 11.88 -6.58
C SER A 139 9.09 12.00 -7.03
N VAL A 140 8.91 12.17 -8.33
CA VAL A 140 7.64 12.11 -9.03
C VAL A 140 7.75 11.05 -10.11
N THR A 141 6.80 10.14 -10.18
CA THR A 141 6.68 9.16 -11.27
C THR A 141 5.33 9.30 -11.94
N GLN A 142 5.32 9.52 -13.25
CA GLN A 142 4.12 9.35 -14.08
C GLN A 142 4.17 7.94 -14.68
N ARG A 143 3.05 7.20 -14.60
CA ARG A 143 2.80 6.01 -15.42
C ARG A 143 1.37 6.11 -15.93
N GLU A 144 1.22 6.11 -17.26
CA GLU A 144 -0.09 6.24 -17.91
C GLU A 144 -0.84 7.46 -17.36
N ASN A 145 -1.93 7.25 -16.60
CA ASN A 145 -2.71 8.32 -15.96
C ASN A 145 -2.29 8.62 -14.51
N ASP A 146 -1.55 7.72 -13.85
CA ASP A 146 -1.20 7.83 -12.43
C ASP A 146 0.06 8.67 -12.21
N LEU A 147 -0.07 9.66 -11.33
CA LEU A 147 1.03 10.50 -10.85
C LEU A 147 1.35 10.12 -9.39
N VAL A 148 2.51 9.52 -9.14
CA VAL A 148 2.95 9.12 -7.80
C VAL A 148 4.02 10.08 -7.29
N GLY A 149 3.79 10.65 -6.12
CA GLY A 149 4.82 11.38 -5.37
C GLY A 149 5.46 10.48 -4.30
N ASN A 150 6.78 10.54 -4.17
CA ASN A 150 7.51 9.88 -3.09
C ASN A 150 8.38 10.90 -2.35
N ILE A 151 8.44 10.77 -1.03
CA ILE A 151 9.38 11.48 -0.15
C ILE A 151 10.11 10.44 0.71
N GLY A 152 11.42 10.58 0.86
CA GLY A 152 12.21 9.68 1.70
C GLY A 152 13.35 10.36 2.43
N LEU A 153 13.77 9.71 3.49
CA LEU A 153 14.92 10.04 4.31
C LEU A 153 15.77 8.78 4.47
N GLY A 154 17.09 8.92 4.37
CA GLY A 154 17.99 7.80 4.57
C GLY A 154 19.37 8.20 5.06
N GLN A 155 20.13 7.18 5.38
CA GLN A 155 21.43 7.28 6.01
C GLN A 155 22.35 6.21 5.44
N ARG A 156 23.57 6.60 5.07
CA ARG A 156 24.62 5.69 4.61
C ARG A 156 25.90 5.93 5.41
N TRP A 157 26.56 4.86 5.84
CA TRP A 157 27.84 4.90 6.53
C TRP A 157 28.85 3.94 5.89
N ARG A 158 30.11 4.37 5.85
CA ARG A 158 31.24 3.60 5.34
C ARG A 158 31.77 2.68 6.44
N ARG A 159 32.07 1.43 6.09
CA ARG A 159 32.72 0.45 6.96
C ARG A 159 33.72 -0.37 6.15
N GLY A 160 34.97 0.11 6.09
CA GLY A 160 35.97 -0.42 5.16
C GLY A 160 35.51 -0.23 3.71
N ASP A 161 35.59 -1.29 2.92
CA ASP A 161 35.21 -1.32 1.49
C ASP A 161 33.69 -1.53 1.27
N TRP A 162 32.87 -1.21 2.26
CA TRP A 162 31.41 -1.29 2.20
C TRP A 162 30.77 0.05 2.57
N LEU A 163 29.71 0.40 1.86
CA LEU A 163 28.76 1.45 2.21
C LEU A 163 27.46 0.74 2.64
N LEU A 164 27.13 0.83 3.92
CA LEU A 164 25.92 0.26 4.49
C LEU A 164 24.91 1.39 4.68
N GLY A 165 23.61 1.11 4.58
CA GLY A 165 22.60 2.12 4.74
C GLY A 165 21.23 1.59 5.12
N TYR A 166 20.38 2.51 5.58
CA TYR A 166 18.96 2.32 5.70
C TYR A 166 18.21 3.53 5.15
N ASN A 167 16.98 3.32 4.71
CA ASN A 167 16.11 4.37 4.22
C ASN A 167 14.66 4.12 4.64
N SER A 168 13.85 5.18 4.61
CA SER A 168 12.42 5.13 4.83
C SER A 168 11.76 6.07 3.82
N PHE A 169 10.68 5.62 3.20
CA PHE A 169 9.91 6.41 2.24
C PHE A 169 8.41 6.41 2.56
N TYR A 170 7.77 7.50 2.19
CA TYR A 170 6.32 7.64 2.08
C TYR A 170 5.96 7.91 0.62
N ASP A 171 5.16 7.04 0.05
CA ASP A 171 4.65 7.13 -1.32
C ASP A 171 3.16 7.48 -1.29
N LYS A 172 2.70 8.31 -2.21
CA LYS A 172 1.29 8.68 -2.36
C LYS A 172 0.92 8.82 -3.84
N VAL A 173 -0.19 8.21 -4.24
CA VAL A 173 -0.82 8.51 -5.54
C VAL A 173 -1.50 9.88 -5.44
N LEU A 174 -1.16 10.80 -6.34
CA LEU A 174 -1.72 12.13 -6.42
C LEU A 174 -3.02 12.08 -7.23
N GLY A 175 -4.12 12.56 -6.64
CA GLY A 175 -5.48 12.38 -7.15
C GLY A 175 -6.29 11.39 -6.32
N GLU A 176 -5.63 10.37 -5.75
CA GLU A 176 -6.24 9.41 -4.83
C GLU A 176 -5.86 9.65 -3.36
N HIS A 177 -6.50 8.90 -2.46
CA HIS A 177 -6.16 8.88 -1.04
C HIS A 177 -5.29 7.66 -0.67
N MET A 178 -4.78 6.91 -1.66
CA MET A 178 -3.89 5.76 -1.43
C MET A 178 -2.46 6.20 -1.09
N ALA A 179 -1.88 5.60 -0.05
CA ALA A 179 -0.50 5.83 0.35
C ALA A 179 0.18 4.55 0.88
N ARG A 180 1.52 4.57 0.90
CA ARG A 180 2.40 3.46 1.34
C ARG A 180 3.57 4.02 2.13
N GLY A 181 3.89 3.36 3.24
CA GLY A 181 5.18 3.48 3.91
C GLY A 181 6.10 2.36 3.44
N SER A 182 7.40 2.63 3.40
CA SER A 182 8.40 1.59 3.16
C SER A 182 9.67 1.84 3.94
N ILE A 183 10.38 0.74 4.23
CA ILE A 183 11.70 0.74 4.85
C ILE A 183 12.65 -0.07 3.97
N GLY A 184 13.86 0.42 3.79
CA GLY A 184 14.88 -0.19 2.95
C GLY A 184 16.21 -0.33 3.67
N ALA A 185 16.97 -1.36 3.31
CA ALA A 185 18.33 -1.61 3.77
C ALA A 185 19.28 -1.77 2.57
N GLU A 186 20.48 -1.23 2.67
CA GLU A 186 21.49 -1.20 1.62
C GLU A 186 22.83 -1.78 2.13
N ALA A 187 23.46 -2.61 1.32
CA ALA A 187 24.84 -3.07 1.52
C ALA A 187 25.58 -3.04 0.18
N TRP A 188 26.34 -1.97 -0.06
CA TRP A 188 27.02 -1.71 -1.31
C TRP A 188 28.53 -1.89 -1.16
N GLY A 189 29.10 -2.80 -1.95
CA GLY A 189 30.54 -2.94 -2.18
C GLY A 189 30.91 -2.44 -3.58
N GLU A 190 32.19 -2.50 -3.92
CA GLU A 190 32.72 -1.95 -5.19
C GLU A 190 32.22 -2.70 -6.44
N TYR A 191 31.92 -3.99 -6.32
CA TYR A 191 31.44 -4.85 -7.42
C TYR A 191 30.03 -5.45 -7.21
N LEU A 192 29.51 -5.41 -5.99
CA LEU A 192 28.22 -6.00 -5.63
C LEU A 192 27.44 -5.00 -4.76
N ARG A 193 26.23 -4.64 -5.19
CA ARG A 193 25.27 -3.88 -4.38
C ARG A 193 24.08 -4.76 -4.04
N LEU A 194 23.72 -4.80 -2.77
CA LEU A 194 22.53 -5.46 -2.27
C LEU A 194 21.59 -4.39 -1.72
N SER A 195 20.31 -4.49 -2.07
CA SER A 195 19.23 -3.68 -1.52
C SER A 195 18.06 -4.59 -1.18
N ALA A 196 17.37 -4.32 -0.08
CA ALA A 196 16.14 -5.02 0.31
C ALA A 196 15.14 -4.01 0.86
N ASN A 197 13.91 -4.05 0.36
CA ASN A 197 12.86 -3.07 0.67
C ASN A 197 11.58 -3.79 1.11
N TYR A 198 10.91 -3.25 2.14
CA TYR A 198 9.61 -3.73 2.61
C TYR A 198 8.55 -2.64 2.45
N TYR A 199 7.39 -3.02 1.93
CA TYR A 199 6.29 -2.17 1.48
C TYR A 199 5.03 -2.43 2.30
N HIS A 200 4.48 -1.39 2.93
CA HIS A 200 3.28 -1.46 3.75
C HIS A 200 2.27 -0.36 3.38
N PRO A 201 1.00 -0.69 3.06
CA PRO A 201 -0.01 0.31 2.76
C PRO A 201 -0.37 1.13 4.00
N VAL A 202 -0.40 2.44 3.83
CA VAL A 202 -0.82 3.41 4.85
C VAL A 202 -2.18 3.93 4.45
N GLY A 203 -3.23 3.25 4.91
CA GLY A 203 -4.61 3.60 4.61
C GLY A 203 -5.57 2.42 4.64
N SER A 204 -6.86 2.75 4.68
CA SER A 204 -7.93 1.77 4.47
C SER A 204 -8.19 1.55 2.99
N TRP A 205 -8.89 0.46 2.68
CA TRP A 205 -9.50 0.20 1.37
C TRP A 205 -10.34 1.37 0.88
N GLN A 206 -10.21 1.69 -0.40
CA GLN A 206 -10.88 2.80 -1.08
C GLN A 206 -11.72 2.26 -2.22
N HIS A 207 -12.79 2.93 -2.61
CA HIS A 207 -13.56 2.52 -3.79
C HIS A 207 -12.71 2.81 -5.03
N GLY A 208 -12.54 1.81 -5.91
CA GLY A 208 -11.99 2.03 -7.24
C GLY A 208 -13.10 2.45 -8.23
N ASP A 209 -12.87 2.23 -9.52
CA ASP A 209 -13.75 2.66 -10.61
C ASP A 209 -15.19 2.11 -10.54
N SER A 210 -15.41 1.00 -9.82
CA SER A 210 -16.74 0.41 -9.62
C SER A 210 -17.11 0.35 -8.13
N LEU A 211 -18.40 0.56 -7.82
CA LEU A 211 -18.95 0.54 -6.46
C LEU A 211 -18.71 -0.78 -5.70
N THR A 212 -18.46 -1.86 -6.44
CA THR A 212 -18.15 -3.21 -5.93
C THR A 212 -16.67 -3.50 -5.78
N GLN A 213 -15.77 -2.72 -6.39
CA GLN A 213 -14.33 -2.92 -6.33
C GLN A 213 -13.73 -1.94 -5.33
N GLU A 214 -13.03 -2.48 -4.34
CA GLU A 214 -12.13 -1.71 -3.51
C GLU A 214 -10.69 -1.91 -3.99
N GLN A 215 -9.88 -0.86 -3.86
CA GLN A 215 -8.44 -0.87 -4.10
C GLN A 215 -7.66 -0.34 -2.90
N ARG A 216 -6.43 -0.80 -2.76
CA ARG A 216 -5.44 -0.37 -1.76
C ARG A 216 -4.06 -0.72 -2.31
N MET A 217 -3.01 -0.03 -1.89
CA MET A 217 -1.65 -0.50 -2.16
C MET A 217 -1.41 -1.89 -1.53
N ALA A 218 -0.66 -2.74 -2.21
CA ALA A 218 -0.34 -4.09 -1.77
C ALA A 218 0.79 -4.08 -0.72
N ASN A 219 0.75 -5.05 0.20
CA ASN A 219 1.91 -5.37 1.05
C ASN A 219 2.91 -6.17 0.22
N GLY A 220 4.21 -5.97 0.43
CA GLY A 220 5.22 -6.78 -0.25
C GLY A 220 6.64 -6.47 0.16
N TYR A 221 7.59 -7.11 -0.52
CA TYR A 221 9.01 -6.79 -0.44
C TYR A 221 9.70 -7.00 -1.79
N ASP A 222 10.83 -6.33 -1.96
CA ASP A 222 11.81 -6.67 -2.98
C ASP A 222 13.19 -6.92 -2.36
N VAL A 223 13.98 -7.72 -3.06
CA VAL A 223 15.42 -7.90 -2.81
C VAL A 223 16.12 -7.82 -4.17
N THR A 224 17.07 -6.89 -4.29
CA THR A 224 17.82 -6.65 -5.52
C THR A 224 19.31 -6.78 -5.30
N ALA A 225 19.96 -7.57 -6.15
CA ALA A 225 21.40 -7.68 -6.26
C ALA A 225 21.87 -7.09 -7.60
N GLN A 226 22.80 -6.14 -7.55
CA GLN A 226 23.44 -5.55 -8.73
C GLN A 226 24.92 -5.94 -8.74
N ALA A 227 25.38 -6.56 -9.82
CA ALA A 227 26.76 -7.00 -10.01
C ALA A 227 27.42 -6.26 -11.18
N ARG A 228 28.65 -5.77 -10.94
CA ARG A 228 29.49 -5.09 -11.92
C ARG A 228 30.60 -6.00 -12.40
N LEU A 229 30.88 -5.97 -13.71
CA LEU A 229 32.02 -6.67 -14.29
C LEU A 229 33.31 -5.87 -14.05
N PRO A 230 34.33 -6.39 -13.33
CA PRO A 230 35.55 -5.64 -13.04
C PRO A 230 36.31 -5.17 -14.28
N PHE A 231 36.19 -5.92 -15.37
CA PHE A 231 36.82 -5.67 -16.67
C PHE A 231 35.96 -4.86 -17.65
N TYR A 232 34.71 -4.52 -17.29
CA TYR A 232 33.82 -3.75 -18.18
C TYR A 232 32.90 -2.81 -17.39
N GLN A 233 33.45 -1.66 -16.98
CA GLN A 233 32.85 -0.71 -16.04
C GLN A 233 31.60 0.00 -16.57
N HIS A 234 31.39 0.00 -17.89
CA HIS A 234 30.20 0.55 -18.54
C HIS A 234 28.96 -0.35 -18.41
N ILE A 235 29.09 -1.61 -17.97
CA ILE A 235 27.97 -2.56 -17.82
C ILE A 235 27.79 -2.97 -16.36
N ASN A 236 26.55 -2.83 -15.87
CA ASN A 236 26.10 -3.48 -14.65
C ASN A 236 24.96 -4.46 -15.00
N THR A 237 24.93 -5.59 -14.30
CA THR A 237 23.84 -6.57 -14.34
C THR A 237 23.06 -6.50 -13.03
N SER A 238 21.76 -6.78 -13.06
CA SER A 238 20.95 -6.88 -11.85
C SER A 238 20.02 -8.08 -11.88
N VAL A 239 19.73 -8.59 -10.69
CA VAL A 239 18.69 -9.59 -10.44
C VAL A 239 17.85 -9.08 -9.27
N SER A 240 16.54 -9.00 -9.45
CA SER A 240 15.61 -8.64 -8.37
C SER A 240 14.54 -9.73 -8.21
N VAL A 241 14.17 -10.02 -6.97
CA VAL A 241 13.02 -10.86 -6.63
C VAL A 241 12.04 -10.00 -5.85
N GLU A 242 10.79 -10.00 -6.25
CA GLU A 242 9.71 -9.23 -5.63
C GLU A 242 8.53 -10.16 -5.31
N GLN A 243 7.96 -10.02 -4.12
CA GLN A 243 6.76 -10.75 -3.70
C GLN A 243 5.79 -9.82 -3.01
N TYR A 244 4.52 -9.90 -3.40
CA TYR A 244 3.44 -9.15 -2.79
C TYR A 244 2.36 -10.09 -2.23
N PHE A 245 1.60 -9.59 -1.27
CA PHE A 245 0.62 -10.36 -0.49
C PHE A 245 -0.77 -9.76 -0.62
N GLY A 246 -1.75 -10.62 -0.90
CA GLY A 246 -3.14 -10.26 -1.13
C GLY A 246 -3.85 -11.31 -2.00
N ASP A 247 -5.19 -11.28 -2.01
CA ASP A 247 -5.97 -12.24 -2.79
C ASP A 247 -6.05 -11.90 -4.28
N SER A 248 -5.87 -10.63 -4.66
CA SER A 248 -5.90 -10.15 -6.04
C SER A 248 -4.98 -8.93 -6.23
N VAL A 249 -3.68 -9.18 -6.37
CA VAL A 249 -2.61 -8.18 -6.52
C VAL A 249 -2.13 -8.08 -7.97
N ASP A 250 -2.10 -6.88 -8.54
CA ASP A 250 -1.65 -6.66 -9.92
C ASP A 250 -0.16 -6.28 -10.00
N LEU A 251 0.71 -7.29 -9.83
CA LEU A 251 2.16 -7.13 -9.85
C LEU A 251 2.73 -6.65 -11.21
N PHE A 252 1.97 -6.83 -12.28
CA PHE A 252 2.39 -6.52 -13.65
C PHE A 252 1.80 -5.20 -14.18
N HIS A 253 0.89 -4.56 -13.43
CA HIS A 253 0.16 -3.36 -13.85
C HIS A 253 -0.60 -3.64 -15.16
N SER A 254 -1.33 -4.75 -15.14
CA SER A 254 -2.02 -5.39 -16.27
C SER A 254 -3.54 -5.27 -16.20
N GLY A 255 -4.08 -4.68 -15.12
CA GLY A 255 -5.49 -4.75 -14.75
C GLY A 255 -5.92 -6.13 -14.19
N THR A 256 -5.04 -7.12 -14.15
CA THR A 256 -5.35 -8.48 -13.66
C THR A 256 -4.62 -8.78 -12.35
N GLY A 257 -5.39 -9.03 -11.28
CA GLY A 257 -4.86 -9.36 -9.97
C GLY A 257 -4.65 -10.87 -9.77
N TYR A 258 -3.55 -11.23 -9.12
CA TYR A 258 -3.17 -12.60 -8.79
C TYR A 258 -3.03 -12.78 -7.27
N ARG A 259 -3.16 -14.00 -6.78
CA ARG A 259 -3.02 -14.30 -5.35
C ARG A 259 -1.55 -14.45 -4.97
N ASN A 260 -1.08 -13.64 -4.02
CA ASN A 260 0.29 -13.62 -3.50
C ASN A 260 1.42 -13.72 -4.56
N PRO A 261 1.40 -12.88 -5.62
CA PRO A 261 2.27 -13.07 -6.78
C PRO A 261 3.75 -12.84 -6.46
N VAL A 262 4.59 -13.65 -7.10
CA VAL A 262 6.05 -13.52 -7.13
C VAL A 262 6.49 -13.18 -8.55
N ALA A 263 7.48 -12.31 -8.68
CA ALA A 263 8.21 -12.10 -9.92
C ALA A 263 9.73 -12.07 -9.70
N VAL A 264 10.46 -12.51 -10.72
CA VAL A 264 11.90 -12.38 -10.83
C VAL A 264 12.20 -11.47 -12.00
N SER A 265 13.11 -10.53 -11.83
CA SER A 265 13.60 -9.70 -12.93
C SER A 265 15.10 -9.84 -13.11
N VAL A 266 15.54 -9.78 -14.37
CA VAL A 266 16.94 -9.66 -14.77
C VAL A 266 17.11 -8.34 -15.52
N GLY A 267 18.12 -7.56 -15.16
CA GLY A 267 18.42 -6.26 -15.73
C GLY A 267 19.83 -6.14 -16.29
N LEU A 268 19.98 -5.33 -17.34
CA LEU A 268 21.24 -4.93 -17.95
C LEU A 268 21.27 -3.41 -18.10
N ASN A 269 22.26 -2.78 -17.51
CA ASN A 269 22.45 -1.33 -17.53
C ASN A 269 23.75 -0.98 -18.25
N TYR A 270 23.67 -0.18 -19.31
CA TYR A 270 24.82 0.33 -20.08
C TYR A 270 24.98 1.84 -19.89
N THR A 271 26.15 2.27 -19.41
CA THR A 271 26.48 3.67 -19.11
C THR A 271 27.66 4.11 -19.97
N PRO A 272 27.45 4.68 -21.17
CA PRO A 272 28.55 5.18 -22.02
C PRO A 272 29.29 6.37 -21.38
N VAL A 273 28.58 7.24 -20.67
CA VAL A 273 29.09 8.42 -19.95
C VAL A 273 28.31 8.58 -18.63
N PRO A 274 28.85 9.20 -17.57
CA PRO A 274 28.15 9.32 -16.29
C PRO A 274 26.74 9.90 -16.38
N LEU A 275 26.52 10.87 -17.27
CA LEU A 275 25.22 11.52 -17.49
C LEU A 275 24.15 10.57 -18.06
N VAL A 276 24.50 9.50 -18.77
CA VAL A 276 23.54 8.71 -19.55
C VAL A 276 23.65 7.22 -19.22
N THR A 277 22.54 6.61 -18.80
CA THR A 277 22.42 5.16 -18.63
C THR A 277 21.23 4.63 -19.43
N MET A 278 21.48 3.66 -20.29
CA MET A 278 20.46 2.85 -20.94
C MET A 278 20.20 1.61 -20.08
N THR A 279 18.95 1.21 -19.95
CA THR A 279 18.51 0.08 -19.12
C THR A 279 17.63 -0.85 -19.93
N ALA A 280 17.79 -2.15 -19.75
CA ALA A 280 16.92 -3.18 -20.29
C ALA A 280 16.58 -4.16 -19.16
N LYS A 281 15.30 -4.34 -18.86
CA LYS A 281 14.80 -5.21 -17.78
C LYS A 281 13.79 -6.20 -18.34
N HIS A 282 13.98 -7.48 -18.04
CA HIS A 282 13.01 -8.55 -18.27
C HIS A 282 12.47 -9.02 -16.92
N LYS A 283 11.16 -8.95 -16.71
CA LYS A 283 10.44 -9.39 -15.50
C LYS A 283 9.56 -10.58 -15.86
N GLN A 284 9.63 -11.66 -15.10
CA GLN A 284 8.90 -12.92 -15.30
C GLN A 284 8.17 -13.29 -14.00
N GLY A 285 6.89 -13.66 -14.11
CA GLY A 285 6.05 -14.10 -13.00
C GLY A 285 5.68 -15.58 -13.09
N GLU A 286 5.19 -16.13 -11.97
CA GLU A 286 4.80 -17.54 -11.85
C GLU A 286 3.67 -17.95 -12.81
N SER A 287 2.73 -17.05 -13.09
CA SER A 287 1.58 -17.27 -13.98
C SER A 287 1.91 -17.21 -15.47
N GLY A 288 3.20 -17.26 -15.85
CA GLY A 288 3.66 -17.13 -17.24
C GLY A 288 3.67 -15.69 -17.77
N LEU A 289 3.17 -14.71 -17.00
CA LEU A 289 3.28 -13.30 -17.33
C LEU A 289 4.73 -12.85 -17.43
N SER A 290 5.03 -12.05 -18.46
CA SER A 290 6.33 -11.42 -18.62
C SER A 290 6.19 -9.97 -19.07
N GLN A 291 7.16 -9.14 -18.71
CA GLN A 291 7.23 -7.73 -19.07
C GLN A 291 8.67 -7.39 -19.47
N ASN A 292 8.81 -6.68 -20.59
CA ASN A 292 10.07 -6.15 -21.08
C ASN A 292 10.00 -4.63 -21.01
N ASN A 293 10.97 -4.01 -20.34
CA ASN A 293 11.08 -2.56 -20.25
C ASN A 293 12.47 -2.13 -20.73
N VAL A 294 12.50 -1.13 -21.60
CA VAL A 294 13.73 -0.41 -21.96
C VAL A 294 13.59 1.01 -21.39
N GLY A 295 14.67 1.54 -20.81
CA GLY A 295 14.64 2.86 -20.19
C GLY A 295 15.89 3.67 -20.49
N LEU A 296 15.70 4.97 -20.73
CA LEU A 296 16.78 5.95 -20.85
C LEU A 296 16.80 6.81 -19.59
N ASN A 297 17.95 6.85 -18.91
CA ASN A 297 18.12 7.50 -17.63
C ASN A 297 19.23 8.58 -17.72
N LEU A 298 18.87 9.82 -17.44
CA LEU A 298 19.74 11.00 -17.39
C LEU A 298 20.10 11.32 -15.93
N ASN A 299 21.39 11.29 -15.60
CA ASN A 299 21.93 11.39 -14.24
C ASN A 299 22.76 12.68 -14.11
N TYR A 300 22.13 13.79 -13.74
CA TYR A 300 22.82 15.06 -13.57
C TYR A 300 23.31 15.23 -12.14
N ARG A 301 24.62 15.45 -11.98
CA ARG A 301 25.28 15.66 -10.69
C ARG A 301 25.61 17.13 -10.53
N PHE A 302 25.03 17.82 -9.55
CA PHE A 302 25.33 19.23 -9.33
C PHE A 302 26.75 19.41 -8.79
N GLY A 303 27.40 20.53 -9.12
CA GLY A 303 28.80 20.81 -8.75
C GLY A 303 29.87 19.99 -9.49
N VAL A 304 29.49 19.08 -10.39
CA VAL A 304 30.43 18.35 -11.27
C VAL A 304 30.39 18.99 -12.67
N PRO A 305 31.53 19.46 -13.23
CA PRO A 305 31.55 20.07 -14.56
C PRO A 305 30.92 19.16 -15.63
N LEU A 306 30.04 19.72 -16.48
CA LEU A 306 29.34 18.96 -17.52
C LEU A 306 30.29 18.16 -18.42
N LYS A 307 31.49 18.69 -18.68
CA LYS A 307 32.54 18.00 -19.44
C LYS A 307 32.93 16.64 -18.83
N GLN A 308 33.03 16.53 -17.50
CA GLN A 308 33.31 15.27 -16.80
C GLN A 308 32.10 14.33 -16.87
N GLN A 309 30.88 14.87 -16.74
CA GLN A 309 29.65 14.06 -16.84
C GLN A 309 29.40 13.48 -18.24
N LEU A 310 30.02 14.08 -19.27
CA LEU A 310 30.02 13.62 -20.67
C LEU A 310 31.30 12.85 -21.06
N ALA A 311 32.22 12.60 -20.13
CA ALA A 311 33.48 11.91 -20.39
C ALA A 311 33.34 10.41 -20.09
N ALA A 312 33.78 9.54 -21.01
CA ALA A 312 33.60 8.09 -20.88
C ALA A 312 34.55 7.47 -19.82
N ASP A 313 35.73 8.05 -19.63
CA ASP A 313 36.72 7.70 -18.61
C ASP A 313 36.23 7.99 -17.17
N GLU A 314 35.35 8.98 -16.99
CA GLU A 314 34.72 9.29 -15.70
C GLU A 314 33.63 8.28 -15.28
N VAL A 315 33.25 7.32 -16.14
CA VAL A 315 32.33 6.23 -15.77
C VAL A 315 32.92 5.39 -14.63
N ALA A 316 34.24 5.14 -14.65
CA ALA A 316 34.94 4.43 -13.59
C ALA A 316 34.76 5.11 -12.22
N VAL A 317 35.06 6.41 -12.17
CA VAL A 317 35.07 7.22 -10.96
C VAL A 317 33.65 7.41 -10.42
N SER A 318 32.70 7.77 -11.29
CA SER A 318 31.29 7.98 -10.93
C SER A 318 30.60 6.74 -10.38
N ARG A 319 31.04 5.54 -10.79
CA ARG A 319 30.49 4.24 -10.35
C ARG A 319 31.18 3.66 -9.11
N SER A 320 32.38 4.11 -8.74
CA SER A 320 33.07 3.71 -7.51
C SER A 320 32.22 3.93 -6.25
N LEU A 321 32.49 3.23 -5.15
CA LEU A 321 31.78 3.45 -3.88
C LEU A 321 31.77 4.92 -3.42
N ARG A 322 32.88 5.64 -3.64
CA ARG A 322 32.96 7.07 -3.32
C ARG A 322 32.10 7.91 -4.27
N GLY A 323 32.17 7.64 -5.57
CA GLY A 323 31.42 8.39 -6.59
C GLY A 323 29.92 8.10 -6.61
N SER A 324 29.50 6.95 -6.09
CA SER A 324 28.12 6.48 -6.14
C SER A 324 27.33 6.59 -4.84
N ARG A 325 27.93 7.06 -3.74
CA ARG A 325 27.23 7.26 -2.46
C ARG A 325 26.04 8.22 -2.52
N TYR A 326 25.93 9.01 -3.59
CA TYR A 326 24.82 9.93 -3.90
C TYR A 326 23.85 9.37 -4.98
N ASP A 327 24.03 8.13 -5.44
CA ASP A 327 23.05 7.45 -6.31
C ASP A 327 21.75 7.22 -5.51
N SER A 328 20.59 7.35 -6.14
CA SER A 328 19.29 7.00 -5.51
C SER A 328 19.29 5.56 -4.98
N PRO A 329 18.52 5.26 -3.91
CA PRO A 329 18.35 3.88 -3.44
C PRO A 329 17.64 3.03 -4.49
N GLU A 330 18.04 1.77 -4.59
CA GLU A 330 17.38 0.78 -5.45
C GLU A 330 16.12 0.27 -4.74
N ARG A 331 14.95 0.65 -5.27
CA ARG A 331 13.61 0.32 -4.76
C ARG A 331 12.58 0.46 -5.88
N ASP A 332 11.43 -0.23 -5.78
CA ASP A 332 10.27 0.16 -6.60
C ASP A 332 9.64 1.46 -6.05
N ASN A 333 9.55 2.48 -6.91
CA ASN A 333 8.94 3.78 -6.61
C ASN A 333 7.46 3.81 -7.00
N LEU A 334 7.01 2.84 -7.80
CA LEU A 334 5.62 2.66 -8.17
C LEU A 334 4.93 1.72 -7.15
N PRO A 335 3.73 2.07 -6.66
CA PRO A 335 2.96 1.20 -5.79
C PRO A 335 2.23 0.12 -6.59
N VAL A 336 2.47 -1.14 -6.24
CA VAL A 336 1.63 -2.25 -6.68
C VAL A 336 0.28 -2.18 -5.96
N VAL A 337 -0.83 -2.43 -6.66
CA VAL A 337 -2.20 -2.35 -6.13
C VAL A 337 -2.76 -3.74 -5.84
N GLU A 338 -3.47 -3.84 -4.72
CA GLU A 338 -4.32 -4.96 -4.32
C GLU A 338 -5.79 -4.56 -4.52
N TYR A 339 -6.56 -5.42 -5.18
CA TYR A 339 -8.00 -5.26 -5.39
C TYR A 339 -8.79 -6.22 -4.52
N ARG A 340 -10.01 -5.83 -4.14
CA ARG A 340 -10.98 -6.67 -3.45
C ARG A 340 -12.39 -6.40 -3.96
N GLN A 341 -13.12 -7.45 -4.30
CA GLN A 341 -14.56 -7.33 -4.52
C GLN A 341 -15.31 -7.29 -3.18
N ARG A 342 -16.08 -6.22 -2.96
CA ARG A 342 -17.14 -6.18 -1.95
C ARG A 342 -18.30 -7.06 -2.37
N LYS A 343 -18.97 -7.66 -1.38
CA LYS A 343 -20.26 -8.30 -1.59
C LYS A 343 -21.30 -7.23 -1.94
N SER A 344 -21.80 -7.26 -3.17
CA SER A 344 -22.89 -6.42 -3.69
C SER A 344 -24.23 -6.68 -2.98
N LEU A 345 -24.45 -7.91 -2.55
CA LEU A 345 -25.60 -8.35 -1.77
C LEU A 345 -25.15 -9.26 -0.61
N SER A 346 -25.68 -9.03 0.59
CA SER A 346 -25.54 -9.92 1.75
C SER A 346 -26.77 -9.85 2.64
N VAL A 347 -27.08 -10.97 3.29
CA VAL A 347 -28.33 -11.19 4.02
C VAL A 347 -28.00 -11.96 5.30
N TYR A 348 -28.52 -11.51 6.43
CA TYR A 348 -28.46 -12.24 7.70
C TYR A 348 -29.84 -12.20 8.37
N LEU A 349 -30.30 -13.36 8.83
CA LEU A 349 -31.54 -13.52 9.57
C LEU A 349 -31.19 -13.65 11.05
N ALA A 350 -31.64 -12.69 11.86
CA ALA A 350 -31.36 -12.70 13.29
C ALA A 350 -32.09 -13.86 13.99
N THR A 351 -31.36 -14.67 14.74
CA THR A 351 -31.93 -15.69 15.61
C THR A 351 -32.72 -15.01 16.74
N PRO A 352 -34.00 -15.38 16.98
CA PRO A 352 -34.79 -14.87 18.09
C PRO A 352 -34.36 -15.48 19.43
N PRO A 353 -34.96 -15.06 20.56
CA PRO A 353 -34.70 -15.62 21.89
C PRO A 353 -34.91 -17.15 21.96
N TRP A 354 -34.30 -17.80 22.96
CA TRP A 354 -34.27 -19.26 23.09
C TRP A 354 -35.45 -19.85 23.88
N ASP A 355 -36.28 -19.02 24.50
CA ASP A 355 -37.35 -19.37 25.44
C ASP A 355 -38.77 -19.28 24.83
N LEU A 356 -38.85 -19.62 23.55
CA LEU A 356 -40.06 -19.49 22.72
C LEU A 356 -41.26 -20.28 23.26
N GLN A 357 -42.42 -19.61 23.34
CA GLN A 357 -43.66 -20.18 23.87
C GLN A 357 -44.67 -20.58 22.78
N PRO A 358 -45.50 -21.62 23.00
CA PRO A 358 -46.55 -22.00 22.04
C PRO A 358 -47.55 -20.85 21.81
N GLY A 359 -47.85 -20.54 20.55
CA GLY A 359 -48.74 -19.44 20.17
C GLY A 359 -48.14 -18.03 20.25
N GLU A 360 -46.86 -17.88 20.60
CA GLU A 360 -46.17 -16.59 20.62
C GLU A 360 -45.87 -16.10 19.18
N THR A 361 -46.05 -14.78 18.95
CA THR A 361 -45.71 -14.12 17.68
C THR A 361 -44.29 -13.57 17.73
N VAL A 362 -43.37 -14.20 17.00
CA VAL A 362 -41.96 -13.82 16.95
C VAL A 362 -41.69 -12.90 15.74
N GLN A 363 -41.12 -11.73 15.99
CA GLN A 363 -40.71 -10.79 14.94
C GLN A 363 -39.37 -11.21 14.33
N LEU A 364 -39.35 -11.39 13.01
CA LEU A 364 -38.17 -11.78 12.25
C LEU A 364 -37.42 -10.53 11.75
N LYS A 365 -36.14 -10.40 12.11
CA LYS A 365 -35.30 -9.25 11.73
C LYS A 365 -34.29 -9.64 10.67
N LEU A 366 -34.45 -9.06 9.48
CA LEU A 366 -33.54 -9.24 8.35
C LEU A 366 -32.52 -8.10 8.27
N GLN A 367 -31.24 -8.44 8.37
CA GLN A 367 -30.14 -7.51 8.10
C GLN A 367 -29.67 -7.71 6.66
N ILE A 368 -30.16 -6.86 5.76
CA ILE A 368 -29.79 -6.89 4.34
C ILE A 368 -28.86 -5.72 4.03
N ARG A 369 -27.75 -5.99 3.34
CA ARG A 369 -26.94 -4.96 2.67
C ARG A 369 -26.97 -5.26 1.17
N SER A 370 -27.53 -4.33 0.39
CA SER A 370 -27.59 -4.39 -1.07
C SER A 370 -27.14 -3.07 -1.67
N LEU A 371 -26.21 -3.10 -2.63
CA LEU A 371 -25.79 -1.90 -3.38
C LEU A 371 -26.81 -1.48 -4.44
N HIS A 372 -27.62 -2.41 -4.95
CA HIS A 372 -28.56 -2.17 -6.05
C HIS A 372 -30.02 -2.13 -5.59
N GLY A 373 -30.27 -2.22 -4.28
CA GLY A 373 -31.60 -2.33 -3.69
C GLY A 373 -32.21 -3.72 -3.81
N ILE A 374 -33.27 -3.97 -3.06
CA ILE A 374 -33.99 -5.25 -3.04
C ILE A 374 -35.01 -5.28 -4.18
N LYS A 375 -35.23 -6.46 -4.78
CA LYS A 375 -36.26 -6.74 -5.78
C LYS A 375 -37.30 -7.75 -5.30
N SER A 376 -36.90 -8.79 -4.54
CA SER A 376 -37.86 -9.71 -3.90
C SER A 376 -37.27 -10.50 -2.72
N LEU A 377 -38.14 -10.96 -1.81
CA LEU A 377 -37.81 -11.77 -0.63
C LEU A 377 -38.47 -13.16 -0.68
N LYS A 378 -37.62 -14.19 -0.78
CA LYS A 378 -37.82 -15.64 -0.89
C LYS A 378 -37.78 -16.45 0.40
N TRP A 379 -38.81 -16.51 1.24
CA TRP A 379 -38.74 -17.38 2.44
C TRP A 379 -38.70 -18.88 2.10
N GLN A 380 -37.92 -19.64 2.88
CA GLN A 380 -37.66 -21.07 2.73
C GLN A 380 -37.64 -21.77 4.10
N GLY A 381 -37.90 -23.08 4.12
CA GLY A 381 -38.10 -23.87 5.34
C GLY A 381 -39.58 -23.97 5.74
N ASP A 382 -39.85 -24.13 7.03
CA ASP A 382 -41.15 -24.52 7.60
C ASP A 382 -42.17 -23.37 7.70
N THR A 383 -42.18 -22.52 6.67
CA THR A 383 -42.98 -21.30 6.56
C THR A 383 -44.49 -21.50 6.79
N GLN A 384 -45.04 -22.65 6.39
CA GLN A 384 -46.45 -22.98 6.58
C GLN A 384 -46.76 -23.37 8.04
N SER A 385 -45.95 -24.23 8.64
CA SER A 385 -46.09 -24.63 10.05
C SER A 385 -45.97 -23.42 10.97
N LEU A 386 -44.98 -22.56 10.72
CA LEU A 386 -44.73 -21.33 11.47
C LEU A 386 -45.71 -20.18 11.16
N SER A 387 -46.75 -20.41 10.35
CA SER A 387 -47.77 -19.40 9.98
C SER A 387 -47.15 -18.05 9.59
N LEU A 388 -46.15 -18.09 8.69
CA LEU A 388 -45.36 -16.93 8.30
C LEU A 388 -46.26 -15.78 7.82
N THR A 389 -46.21 -14.68 8.55
CA THR A 389 -47.03 -13.48 8.33
C THR A 389 -46.18 -12.40 7.65
N SER A 390 -46.65 -11.97 6.47
CA SER A 390 -45.98 -10.98 5.63
C SER A 390 -46.38 -9.54 5.99
N PRO A 391 -45.44 -8.57 5.92
CA PRO A 391 -45.78 -7.15 5.91
C PRO A 391 -46.54 -6.74 4.64
N VAL A 392 -47.08 -5.51 4.65
CA VAL A 392 -47.85 -4.91 3.54
C VAL A 392 -47.04 -4.81 2.24
N ASP A 393 -45.75 -4.47 2.32
CA ASP A 393 -44.81 -4.63 1.22
C ASP A 393 -44.01 -5.91 1.42
N THR A 394 -44.31 -6.94 0.62
CA THR A 394 -43.64 -8.24 0.65
C THR A 394 -42.14 -8.18 0.29
N ASN A 395 -41.63 -7.03 -0.17
CA ASN A 395 -40.21 -6.81 -0.46
C ASN A 395 -39.49 -6.04 0.66
N SER A 396 -40.21 -5.57 1.68
CA SER A 396 -39.66 -4.94 2.86
C SER A 396 -38.87 -5.97 3.70
N PRO A 397 -37.63 -5.66 4.15
CA PRO A 397 -36.94 -6.49 5.13
C PRO A 397 -37.62 -6.47 6.51
N ASP A 398 -38.38 -5.42 6.81
CA ASP A 398 -39.00 -5.16 8.10
C ASP A 398 -40.48 -5.54 8.11
N GLY A 399 -40.96 -6.05 9.25
CA GLY A 399 -42.37 -6.38 9.51
C GLY A 399 -42.78 -7.84 9.26
N TRP A 400 -41.80 -8.73 9.03
CA TRP A 400 -42.04 -10.17 8.97
C TRP A 400 -42.18 -10.78 10.37
N SER A 401 -43.12 -11.69 10.54
CA SER A 401 -43.29 -12.44 11.80
C SER A 401 -43.78 -13.86 11.57
N VAL A 402 -43.59 -14.72 12.57
CA VAL A 402 -44.10 -16.09 12.62
C VAL A 402 -44.92 -16.28 13.89
N ILE A 403 -45.91 -17.16 13.84
CA ILE A 403 -46.71 -17.55 15.00
C ILE A 403 -46.37 -19.00 15.31
N LEU A 404 -45.87 -19.24 16.52
CA LEU A 404 -45.38 -20.57 16.89
C LEU A 404 -46.54 -21.56 17.07
N PRO A 405 -46.43 -22.80 16.55
CA PRO A 405 -47.44 -23.83 16.75
C PRO A 405 -47.75 -24.14 18.22
N ALA A 406 -48.86 -24.84 18.43
CA ALA A 406 -49.11 -25.50 19.71
C ALA A 406 -48.04 -26.60 19.96
N TRP A 407 -47.64 -26.79 21.21
CA TRP A 407 -46.73 -27.87 21.61
C TRP A 407 -47.35 -29.24 21.31
N SER A 408 -46.65 -30.09 20.54
CA SER A 408 -47.02 -31.48 20.37
C SER A 408 -46.28 -32.37 21.37
N SER A 409 -47.04 -33.22 22.07
CA SER A 409 -46.53 -34.25 22.99
C SER A 409 -46.55 -35.66 22.37
N GLU A 410 -46.78 -35.76 21.06
CA GLU A 410 -46.79 -37.04 20.36
C GLU A 410 -45.38 -37.69 20.35
N PRO A 411 -45.27 -39.02 20.52
CA PRO A 411 -43.97 -39.71 20.49
C PRO A 411 -43.21 -39.47 19.19
N GLY A 412 -42.11 -38.71 19.27
CA GLY A 412 -41.28 -38.35 18.12
C GLY A 412 -41.51 -36.93 17.57
N ALA A 413 -42.41 -36.14 18.16
CA ALA A 413 -42.54 -34.72 17.84
C ALA A 413 -41.24 -33.96 18.17
N THR A 414 -40.70 -33.23 17.19
CA THR A 414 -39.44 -32.49 17.35
C THR A 414 -39.62 -31.09 17.96
N ASN A 415 -40.81 -30.49 17.78
CA ASN A 415 -41.13 -29.09 18.15
C ASN A 415 -40.03 -28.09 17.73
N LEU A 416 -39.41 -28.35 16.57
CA LEU A 416 -38.27 -27.66 16.00
C LEU A 416 -38.56 -27.34 14.53
N TRP A 417 -38.37 -26.08 14.12
CA TRP A 417 -38.64 -25.60 12.77
C TRP A 417 -37.47 -24.80 12.21
N HIS A 418 -37.17 -24.99 10.93
CA HIS A 418 -36.06 -24.35 10.24
C HIS A 418 -36.57 -23.24 9.32
N LEU A 419 -35.87 -22.11 9.29
CA LEU A 419 -36.27 -20.95 8.49
C LEU A 419 -35.05 -20.22 7.89
N SER A 420 -35.13 -19.85 6.62
CA SER A 420 -34.16 -19.00 5.93
C SER A 420 -34.85 -18.12 4.87
N VAL A 421 -34.13 -17.13 4.32
CA VAL A 421 -34.65 -16.27 3.25
C VAL A 421 -33.63 -16.10 2.12
N VAL A 422 -34.11 -16.16 0.88
CA VAL A 422 -33.37 -15.84 -0.35
C VAL A 422 -33.77 -14.46 -0.84
N VAL A 423 -32.81 -13.54 -0.92
CA VAL A 423 -33.04 -12.17 -1.40
C VAL A 423 -32.58 -12.08 -2.84
N GLU A 424 -33.41 -11.50 -3.71
CA GLU A 424 -33.03 -11.09 -5.06
C GLU A 424 -32.86 -9.57 -5.11
N ASP A 425 -31.75 -9.08 -5.65
CA ASP A 425 -31.53 -7.65 -5.88
C ASP A 425 -32.08 -7.20 -7.26
N LYS A 426 -31.94 -5.92 -7.59
CA LYS A 426 -32.39 -5.39 -8.90
C LYS A 426 -31.53 -5.83 -10.09
N THR A 427 -30.31 -6.34 -9.87
CA THR A 427 -29.46 -6.91 -10.94
C THR A 427 -29.79 -8.39 -11.24
N GLY A 428 -30.56 -9.05 -10.37
CA GLY A 428 -30.93 -10.46 -10.47
C GLY A 428 -30.02 -11.40 -9.67
N GLN A 429 -29.06 -10.87 -8.91
CA GLN A 429 -28.25 -11.63 -7.97
C GLN A 429 -29.13 -12.16 -6.83
N ARG A 430 -28.97 -13.45 -6.51
CA ARG A 430 -29.68 -14.12 -5.41
C ARG A 430 -28.71 -14.57 -4.33
N VAL A 431 -29.02 -14.26 -3.06
CA VAL A 431 -28.24 -14.67 -1.88
C VAL A 431 -29.18 -15.20 -0.81
N SER A 432 -28.85 -16.35 -0.22
CA SER A 432 -29.56 -16.89 0.95
C SER A 432 -28.98 -16.36 2.26
N SER A 433 -29.80 -16.23 3.29
CA SER A 433 -29.39 -15.98 4.67
C SER A 433 -28.72 -17.21 5.30
N ASN A 434 -28.22 -17.04 6.53
CA ASN A 434 -28.13 -18.17 7.46
C ASN A 434 -29.51 -18.79 7.69
N GLU A 435 -29.53 -20.08 8.00
CA GLU A 435 -30.71 -20.73 8.56
C GLU A 435 -30.78 -20.43 10.07
N ILE A 436 -32.00 -20.30 10.59
CA ILE A 436 -32.29 -20.30 12.02
C ILE A 436 -33.17 -21.51 12.35
N ALA A 437 -33.01 -22.04 13.57
CA ALA A 437 -33.88 -23.06 14.12
C ALA A 437 -34.70 -22.46 15.27
N LEU A 438 -36.01 -22.66 15.24
CA LEU A 438 -36.97 -22.23 16.25
C LEU A 438 -37.41 -23.48 17.02
N ALA A 439 -37.02 -23.57 18.29
CA ALA A 439 -37.40 -24.65 19.20
C ALA A 439 -38.39 -24.12 20.24
N LEU A 440 -39.49 -24.82 20.47
CA LEU A 440 -40.39 -24.49 21.59
C LEU A 440 -39.82 -24.98 22.92
N THR A 441 -40.11 -24.23 23.98
CA THR A 441 -39.91 -24.69 25.36
C THR A 441 -41.08 -25.59 25.77
N GLU A 442 -40.79 -26.72 26.42
CA GLU A 442 -41.83 -27.63 26.93
C GLU A 442 -42.68 -26.91 28.02
N PRO A 443 -44.02 -26.87 27.88
CA PRO A 443 -44.88 -26.24 28.88
C PRO A 443 -44.84 -26.97 30.23
N LEU A 444 -44.65 -26.23 31.32
CA LEU A 444 -44.69 -26.77 32.68
C LEU A 444 -46.09 -27.27 33.06
N VAL A 445 -46.33 -28.57 32.90
CA VAL A 445 -47.57 -29.23 33.33
C VAL A 445 -47.65 -29.27 34.87
N LYS A 446 -48.52 -28.43 35.44
CA LYS A 446 -48.89 -28.54 36.86
C LYS A 446 -49.85 -29.70 37.05
N PHE A 447 -49.35 -30.80 37.59
CA PHE A 447 -50.19 -31.87 38.11
C PHE A 447 -50.90 -31.40 39.40
N SER A 448 -52.20 -31.11 39.30
CA SER A 448 -53.07 -31.08 40.47
C SER A 448 -53.32 -32.51 40.93
N ALA A 449 -52.64 -32.94 41.99
CA ALA A 449 -52.88 -34.24 42.59
C ALA A 449 -54.23 -34.25 43.33
N ASP A 450 -55.28 -34.73 42.67
CA ASP A 450 -56.59 -34.95 43.29
C ASP A 450 -56.45 -35.87 44.51
N GLY A 451 -56.72 -35.33 45.70
CA GLY A 451 -56.72 -36.06 46.97
C GLY A 451 -55.70 -35.61 48.02
N VAL A 452 -54.70 -34.77 47.69
CA VAL A 452 -53.75 -34.26 48.71
C VAL A 452 -54.36 -33.07 49.45
N THR A 453 -55.13 -33.35 50.49
CA THR A 453 -55.44 -32.36 51.53
C THR A 453 -54.23 -32.20 52.44
N TRP A 454 -53.53 -31.06 52.33
CA TRP A 454 -52.58 -30.65 53.37
C TRP A 454 -53.38 -30.37 54.64
N ARG A 455 -53.29 -31.29 55.61
CA ARG A 455 -53.67 -30.98 56.99
C ARG A 455 -52.59 -30.08 57.56
N ASP A 456 -52.91 -28.80 57.69
CA ASP A 456 -52.20 -27.92 58.61
C ASP A 456 -52.27 -28.58 60.00
N THR A 457 -51.11 -29.03 60.49
CA THR A 457 -50.92 -29.42 61.89
C THR A 457 -50.19 -28.25 62.57
N PRO A 458 -50.62 -27.88 63.79
CA PRO A 458 -50.31 -26.59 64.40
C PRO A 458 -48.87 -26.47 64.93
#